data_AF-A0A530RBR3-F1
#
_entry.id   AF-A0A530RBR3-F1
#
_cell.length_a   1.000
_cell.length_b   1.000
_cell.length_c   1.000
_cell.angle_alpha   90.00
_cell.angle_beta   90.00
_cell.angle_gamma   90.00
#
_symmetry.space_group_name_H-M   'P 1'
#
loop_
_entity.id
_entity.type
_entity.pdbx_description
1 polymer ?
#
loop_
_entity_poly.entity_id
_entity_poly.type
_entity_poly.pdbx_seq_one_letter_code
_entity_poly.pdbx_strand_id
1 'polypeptide(L)' 'ILRNNEPVGYLTSGGYGYTVGKNIGYGYVRNTDGVSDDFLTSGDYELVVAMERTPAKIHIEPLYDPAGARIRA' A
#
# COMPACT_ATOMS: atom_id res chain seq x y z
N ILE A 1 -7.77 -4.81 2.60
CA ILE A 1 -6.98 -3.70 3.16
C ILE A 1 -7.70 -3.26 4.41
N LEU A 2 -7.08 -3.46 5.56
CA LEU A 2 -7.56 -2.95 6.83
C LEU A 2 -6.75 -1.69 7.17
N ARG A 3 -7.43 -0.67 7.70
CA ARG A 3 -6.81 0.50 8.32
C ARG A 3 -7.36 0.61 9.73
N ASN A 4 -6.51 0.65 10.75
CA ASN A 4 -6.91 0.71 12.16
C ASN A 4 -7.97 -0.37 12.52
N ASN A 5 -7.77 -1.61 12.06
CA ASN A 5 -8.71 -2.75 12.19
C ASN A 5 -10.01 -2.68 11.37
N GLU A 6 -10.25 -1.62 10.60
CA GLU A 6 -11.46 -1.46 9.80
C GLU A 6 -11.21 -1.73 8.31
N PRO A 7 -12.11 -2.45 7.61
CA PRO A 7 -11.97 -2.68 6.19
C PRO A 7 -12.22 -1.40 5.39
N VAL A 8 -11.17 -0.90 4.73
CA VAL A 8 -11.23 0.32 3.90
C VAL A 8 -11.07 0.04 2.41
N GLY A 9 -10.89 -1.23 2.02
CA GLY A 9 -10.74 -1.62 0.62
C GLY A 9 -10.16 -3.01 0.42
N TYR A 10 -9.75 -3.31 -0.81
CA TYR A 10 -9.21 -4.60 -1.23
C TYR A 10 -8.07 -4.42 -2.23
N LEU A 11 -7.20 -5.44 -2.32
CA LEU A 11 -6.13 -5.47 -3.31
C LEU A 11 -6.70 -5.81 -4.69
N THR A 12 -6.27 -5.07 -5.71
CA THR A 12 -6.57 -5.33 -7.11
C THR A 12 -5.47 -6.14 -7.80
N SER A 13 -4.24 -6.02 -7.31
CA SER A 13 -3.08 -6.76 -7.80
C SER A 13 -2.08 -6.97 -6.68
N GLY A 14 -1.23 -8.00 -6.83
CA GLY A 14 -0.16 -8.29 -5.89
C GLY A 14 0.91 -9.18 -6.50
N GLY A 15 2.11 -9.12 -5.93
CA GLY A 15 3.26 -9.92 -6.37
C GLY A 15 4.51 -9.66 -5.54
N TYR A 16 5.60 -10.36 -5.87
CA TYR A 16 6.89 -10.16 -5.22
C TYR A 16 7.74 -9.16 -6.00
N GLY A 17 8.08 -8.03 -5.37
CA GLY A 17 8.98 -7.04 -5.93
C GLY A 17 10.43 -7.44 -5.72
N TYR A 18 11.02 -8.16 -6.68
CA TYR A 18 12.40 -8.66 -6.57
C TYR A 18 13.44 -7.56 -6.30
N THR A 19 13.28 -6.38 -6.91
CA THR A 19 14.18 -5.24 -6.70
C THR A 19 14.16 -4.72 -5.26
N VAL A 20 13.03 -4.85 -4.56
CA VAL A 20 12.85 -4.35 -3.18
C VAL A 20 12.81 -5.49 -2.15
N GLY A 21 12.84 -6.74 -2.59
CA GLY A 21 12.85 -7.94 -1.74
C GLY A 21 11.58 -8.16 -0.92
N LYS A 22 10.42 -7.67 -1.37
CA LYS A 22 9.17 -7.68 -0.57
C LYS A 22 7.93 -8.02 -1.40
N ASN A 23 6.91 -8.58 -0.74
CA ASN A 23 5.56 -8.65 -1.28
C ASN A 23 4.97 -7.24 -1.40
N ILE A 24 4.37 -6.93 -2.54
CA ILE A 24 3.72 -5.65 -2.83
C ILE A 24 2.28 -5.94 -3.25
N GLY A 25 1.35 -5.16 -2.73
CA GLY A 25 -0.05 -5.15 -3.15
C GLY A 25 -0.47 -3.75 -3.59
N TYR A 26 -1.29 -3.67 -4.62
CA TYR A 26 -1.96 -2.45 -5.05
C TYR A 26 -3.45 -2.59 -4.78
N GLY A 27 -4.09 -1.51 -4.37
CA GLY A 27 -5.53 -1.47 -4.15
C GLY A 27 -6.03 -0.09 -3.79
N TYR A 28 -7.34 0.06 -3.77
CA TYR A 28 -8.00 1.33 -3.48
C TYR A 28 -8.43 1.40 -2.02
N VAL A 29 -8.09 2.50 -1.35
CA VAL A 29 -8.62 2.89 -0.04
C VAL A 29 -9.83 3.79 -0.26
N ARG A 30 -10.91 3.54 0.47
CA ARG A 30 -12.15 4.31 0.41
C ARG A 30 -12.53 4.79 1.81
N ASN A 31 -13.03 6.01 1.90
CA ASN A 31 -13.58 6.61 3.10
C ASN A 31 -14.70 7.59 2.70
N THR A 32 -15.82 7.60 3.43
CA THR A 32 -17.00 8.44 3.11
C THR A 32 -16.69 9.92 3.25
N ASP A 33 -15.84 10.29 4.20
CA ASP A 33 -15.45 11.68 4.46
C ASP A 33 -14.33 12.16 3.53
N GLY A 34 -13.95 11.33 2.56
CA GLY A 34 -12.83 11.58 1.66
C GLY A 34 -11.53 10.94 2.11
N VAL A 35 -10.57 10.88 1.18
CA VAL A 35 -9.26 10.25 1.38
C VAL A 35 -8.19 11.32 1.08
N SER A 36 -7.66 11.93 2.13
CA SER A 36 -6.53 12.87 2.05
C SER A 36 -5.19 12.16 2.26
N ASP A 37 -4.09 12.83 1.94
CA ASP A 37 -2.73 12.33 2.21
C ASP A 37 -2.51 12.08 3.71
N ASP A 38 -2.99 12.97 4.58
CA ASP A 38 -2.91 12.78 6.03
C ASP A 38 -3.71 11.56 6.49
N PHE A 39 -4.89 11.33 5.91
CA PHE A 39 -5.69 10.14 6.19
C PHE A 39 -4.93 8.86 5.80
N LEU A 40 -4.27 8.88 4.64
CA LEU A 40 -3.47 7.76 4.15
C LEU A 40 -2.22 7.50 4.99
N THR A 41 -1.50 8.56 5.40
CA THR A 41 -0.19 8.41 6.05
C THR A 41 -0.25 8.18 7.56
N SER A 42 -1.34 8.58 8.22
CA SER A 42 -1.49 8.46 9.69
C SER A 42 -2.05 7.13 10.20
N GLY A 43 -2.56 6.27 9.30
CA GLY A 43 -3.19 5.01 9.69
C GLY A 43 -2.22 3.84 9.76
N ASP A 44 -2.51 2.89 10.63
CA ASP A 44 -1.86 1.57 10.61
C ASP A 44 -2.60 0.66 9.63
N TYR A 45 -1.86 -0.02 8.77
CA TYR A 45 -2.43 -0.86 7.73
C TYR A 45 -2.09 -2.34 7.92
N GLU A 46 -3.08 -3.17 7.61
CA GLU A 46 -2.92 -4.62 7.56
C GLU A 46 -3.56 -5.18 6.28
N LEU A 47 -3.01 -6.29 5.81
CA LEU A 47 -3.57 -7.07 4.73
C LEU A 47 -4.01 -8.42 5.27
N VAL A 48 -5.23 -8.84 4.93
CA VAL A 48 -5.71 -10.19 5.22
C VAL A 48 -5.24 -11.09 4.08
N VAL A 49 -4.28 -11.97 4.37
CA VAL A 49 -3.70 -12.93 3.42
C VAL A 49 -3.93 -14.32 3.98
N ALA A 50 -4.62 -15.19 3.25
CA ALA A 50 -4.95 -16.54 3.71
C ALA A 50 -5.57 -16.58 5.12
N MET A 51 -6.47 -15.64 5.43
CA MET A 51 -7.11 -15.45 6.74
C MET A 51 -6.20 -14.91 7.87
N GLU A 52 -4.94 -14.63 7.58
CA GLU A 52 -4.01 -14.03 8.54
C GLU A 52 -3.84 -12.53 8.30
N ARG A 53 -3.75 -11.76 9.40
CA ARG A 53 -3.47 -10.33 9.34
C ARG A 53 -1.96 -10.11 9.26
N THR A 54 -1.51 -9.55 8.16
CA THR A 54 -0.11 -9.20 7.91
C THR A 54 0.05 -7.68 7.96
N PRO A 55 0.92 -7.14 8.84
CA PRO A 55 1.22 -5.70 8.85
C PRO A 55 1.72 -5.24 7.49
N ALA A 56 1.21 -4.09 7.04
CA ALA A 56 1.57 -3.49 5.76
C ALA A 56 1.87 -2.00 5.95
N LYS A 57 2.78 -1.48 5.14
CA LYS A 57 3.09 -0.06 5.08
C LYS A 57 2.59 0.51 3.77
N ILE A 58 1.86 1.61 3.84
CA ILE A 58 1.46 2.35 2.64
C ILE A 58 2.66 3.07 2.02
N HIS A 59 2.69 3.13 0.69
CA HIS A 59 3.67 3.89 -0.07
C HIS A 59 2.93 4.74 -1.10
N ILE A 60 3.15 6.05 -1.06
CA ILE A 60 2.56 7.02 -2.00
C ILE A 60 3.51 7.25 -3.19
N GLU A 61 4.80 7.07 -2.97
CA GLU A 61 5.84 7.17 -3.99
C GLU A 61 6.23 5.80 -4.55
N PRO A 62 6.83 5.76 -5.75
CA PRO A 62 7.42 4.54 -6.29
C PRO A 62 8.43 3.93 -5.31
N LEU A 63 8.34 2.61 -5.12
CA LEU A 63 9.26 1.87 -4.25
C LEU A 63 10.70 1.80 -4.78
N TYR A 64 10.90 2.11 -6.05
CA TYR A 64 12.19 2.05 -6.73
C TYR A 64 12.34 3.20 -7.70
N ASP A 65 13.50 3.86 -7.65
CA ASP A 65 13.85 5.05 -8.44
C ASP A 65 12.76 6.14 -8.46
N PRO A 66 12.32 6.66 -7.30
CA PRO A 66 11.26 7.68 -7.25
C PRO A 66 11.65 8.98 -7.97
N ALA A 67 12.95 9.31 -8.05
CA ALA A 67 13.46 10.47 -8.78
C ALA A 67 13.56 10.24 -10.31
N GLY A 68 13.41 8.99 -10.78
CA GLY A 68 13.57 8.62 -12.17
C GLY A 68 14.98 8.83 -12.73
N ALA A 69 16.00 8.80 -11.87
CA ALA A 69 17.38 9.13 -12.24
C ALA A 69 17.97 8.12 -13.24
N ARG A 70 17.47 6.88 -13.25
CA ARG A 70 17.98 5.82 -14.14
C ARG A 70 17.43 5.88 -15.55
N ILE A 71 16.31 6.59 -15.76
CA ILE A 71 15.62 6.68 -17.06
C ILE A 71 15.95 7.98 -17.78
N ARG A 72 16.31 9.05 -17.06
CA ARG A 72 16.52 10.40 -17.62
C ARG A 72 17.94 10.66 -18.17
N ALA A 73 18.82 9.67 -18.12
CA ALA A 73 20.22 9.79 -18.57
C ALA A 73 20.36 9.63 -20.09
#